data_AF-A0A366WJE3-F1
#
_entry.id   AF-A0A366WJE3-F1
#
_cell.length_a   1.000
_cell.length_b   1.000
_cell.length_c   1.000
_cell.angle_alpha   90.00
_cell.angle_beta   90.00
_cell.angle_gamma   90.00
#
_symmetry.space_group_name_H-M   'P 1'
#
loop_
_entity.id
_entity.type
_entity.pdbx_description
1 polymer ?
#
loop_
_entity_poly.entity_id
_entity_poly.type
_entity_poly.pdbx_seq_one_letter_code
_entity_poly.pdbx_strand_id
1 'polypeptide(L)'
;MSTSSGPASPGPAKATQAPEVAAYWAERRRYLESIRKSPEVRQRFWREVAFYLARRLLWSFGFFPIFMAFWIPLVLSSFNPVVLASDLIPLLQDFVNSNPEVQATTLSTFAIAWASVGFFFLIFDFVLTPFKSPYEYEADVYMKAWEQLNHDQLPAKM
;
A
#
# COMPACT_ATOMS: atom_id res chain seq x y z
N MET A 1 9.17 -32.24 -54.06
CA MET A 1 7.72 -32.28 -53.72
C MET A 1 7.56 -31.60 -52.38
N SER A 2 6.94 -30.42 -52.38
CA SER A 2 6.84 -29.51 -51.24
C SER A 2 5.71 -29.93 -50.30
N THR A 3 6.00 -30.14 -49.02
CA THR A 3 4.96 -30.30 -47.99
C THR A 3 4.67 -28.94 -47.37
N SER A 4 3.49 -28.39 -47.68
CA SER A 4 2.95 -27.17 -47.11
C SER A 4 2.59 -27.36 -45.64
N SER A 5 3.29 -26.66 -44.74
CA SER A 5 2.86 -26.43 -43.37
C SER A 5 1.71 -25.41 -43.36
N GLY A 6 0.47 -25.88 -43.34
CA GLY A 6 -0.71 -25.04 -43.08
C GLY A 6 -0.77 -24.62 -41.60
N PRO A 7 -1.32 -23.44 -41.27
CA PRO A 7 -1.40 -22.98 -39.89
C PRO A 7 -2.39 -23.87 -39.13
N ALA A 8 -1.96 -24.37 -37.96
CA ALA A 8 -2.81 -25.13 -37.06
C ALA A 8 -4.06 -24.31 -36.70
N SER A 9 -5.23 -24.78 -37.13
CA SER A 9 -6.51 -24.23 -36.70
C SER A 9 -6.59 -24.24 -35.17
N PRO A 10 -7.01 -23.14 -34.52
CA PRO A 10 -7.19 -23.14 -33.07
C PRO A 10 -8.34 -24.11 -32.76
N GLY A 11 -8.03 -25.17 -32.02
CA GLY A 11 -9.01 -26.20 -31.66
C GLY A 11 -10.24 -25.62 -30.94
N PRO A 12 -11.38 -26.33 -30.98
CA PRO A 12 -12.68 -25.85 -30.48
C PRO A 12 -12.65 -25.40 -29.02
N ALA A 13 -11.73 -25.92 -28.20
CA ALA A 13 -11.54 -25.53 -26.81
C ALA A 13 -11.24 -24.02 -26.59
N LYS A 14 -10.56 -23.34 -27.53
CA LYS A 14 -10.27 -21.90 -27.40
C LYS A 14 -11.48 -21.01 -27.69
N ALA A 15 -12.41 -21.47 -28.53
CA ALA A 15 -13.60 -20.71 -28.91
C ALA A 15 -14.72 -20.82 -27.85
N THR A 16 -14.80 -21.94 -27.12
CA THR A 16 -15.77 -22.15 -26.04
C THR A 16 -15.38 -21.47 -24.73
N GLN A 17 -14.08 -21.22 -24.49
CA GLN A 17 -13.59 -20.53 -23.29
C GLN A 17 -13.88 -19.01 -23.32
N ALA A 18 -13.95 -18.39 -24.50
CA ALA A 18 -14.21 -16.96 -24.65
C ALA A 18 -15.57 -16.49 -24.07
N PRO A 19 -16.71 -17.17 -24.33
CA PRO A 19 -18.00 -16.78 -23.75
C PRO A 19 -18.10 -17.03 -22.24
N GLU A 20 -17.50 -18.10 -21.72
CA GLU A 20 -17.47 -18.38 -20.27
C GLU A 20 -16.66 -17.33 -19.50
N VAL A 21 -15.50 -16.93 -20.05
CA VAL A 21 -14.69 -15.83 -19.50
C VAL A 21 -15.46 -14.51 -19.54
N ALA A 22 -16.20 -14.24 -20.61
CA ALA A 22 -17.04 -13.05 -20.69
C ALA A 22 -18.18 -13.06 -19.64
N ALA A 23 -18.80 -14.21 -19.39
CA ALA A 23 -19.81 -14.40 -18.36
C ALA A 23 -19.22 -14.18 -16.94
N TYR A 24 -18.04 -14.74 -16.67
CA TYR A 24 -17.30 -14.53 -15.42
C TYR A 24 -17.06 -13.04 -15.13
N TRP A 25 -16.54 -12.29 -16.11
CA TRP A 25 -16.28 -10.85 -15.96
C TRP A 25 -17.55 -10.00 -15.90
N ALA A 26 -18.65 -10.45 -16.50
CA ALA A 26 -19.95 -9.80 -16.38
C ALA A 26 -20.54 -9.98 -14.96
N GLU A 27 -20.45 -11.19 -14.41
CA GLU A 27 -20.96 -11.51 -13.08
C GLU A 27 -20.14 -10.82 -11.97
N ARG A 28 -18.80 -10.82 -12.08
CA ARG A 28 -17.93 -10.07 -11.18
C ARG A 28 -18.31 -8.58 -11.12
N ARG A 29 -18.62 -7.96 -12.27
CA ARG A 29 -19.03 -6.55 -12.35
C ARG A 29 -20.39 -6.31 -11.68
N ARG A 30 -21.37 -7.18 -11.93
CA ARG A 30 -22.70 -7.12 -11.29
C ARG A 30 -22.61 -7.27 -9.77
N TYR A 31 -21.77 -8.20 -9.31
CA TYR A 31 -21.55 -8.42 -7.88
C TYR A 31 -20.87 -7.21 -7.24
N LEU A 32 -19.83 -6.63 -7.86
CA LEU A 32 -19.22 -5.40 -7.37
C LEU A 32 -20.21 -4.23 -7.30
N GLU A 33 -21.10 -4.08 -8.28
CA GLU A 33 -22.17 -3.07 -8.25
C GLU A 33 -23.19 -3.31 -7.12
N SER A 34 -23.50 -4.57 -6.80
CA SER A 34 -24.43 -4.90 -5.71
C SER A 34 -23.80 -4.67 -4.34
N ILE A 35 -22.55 -5.08 -4.13
CA ILE A 35 -21.83 -4.86 -2.87
C ILE A 35 -21.59 -3.38 -2.61
N ARG A 36 -21.29 -2.59 -3.66
CA ARG A 36 -21.07 -1.15 -3.53
C ARG A 36 -22.29 -0.39 -3.00
N LYS A 37 -23.50 -0.94 -3.14
CA LYS A 37 -24.74 -0.39 -2.56
C LYS A 37 -24.91 -0.75 -1.07
N SER A 38 -24.15 -1.72 -0.55
CA SER A 38 -24.21 -2.10 0.87
C SER A 38 -23.44 -1.11 1.74
N PRO A 39 -24.08 -0.46 2.74
CA PRO A 39 -23.40 0.47 3.64
C PRO A 39 -22.38 -0.22 4.56
N GLU A 40 -22.58 -1.50 4.88
CA GLU A 40 -21.71 -2.24 5.80
C GLU A 40 -20.32 -2.47 5.22
N VAL A 41 -20.23 -2.87 3.95
CA VAL A 41 -18.94 -3.11 3.27
C VAL A 41 -18.20 -1.78 3.08
N ARG A 42 -18.93 -0.70 2.78
CA ARG A 42 -18.35 0.64 2.73
C ARG A 42 -17.77 1.06 4.08
N GLN A 43 -18.47 0.82 5.19
CA GLN A 43 -17.97 1.17 6.52
C GLN A 43 -16.73 0.35 6.89
N ARG A 44 -16.71 -0.95 6.58
CA ARG A 44 -15.55 -1.83 6.79
C ARG A 44 -14.35 -1.37 5.97
N PHE A 45 -14.57 -1.05 4.70
CA PHE A 45 -13.55 -0.49 3.81
C PHE A 45 -12.94 0.78 4.40
N TRP A 46 -13.75 1.77 4.78
CA TRP A 46 -13.24 3.02 5.35
C TRP A 46 -12.49 2.80 6.66
N ARG A 47 -12.95 1.87 7.49
CA ARG A 47 -12.25 1.50 8.73
C ARG A 47 -10.89 0.88 8.45
N GLU A 48 -10.81 -0.07 7.52
CA GLU A 48 -9.55 -0.72 7.15
C GLU A 48 -8.59 0.25 6.46
N VAL A 49 -9.10 1.09 5.55
CA VAL A 49 -8.34 2.19 4.94
C VAL A 49 -7.82 3.14 6.02
N ALA A 50 -8.66 3.52 6.97
CA ALA A 50 -8.26 4.40 8.06
C ALA A 50 -7.18 3.77 8.94
N PHE A 51 -7.30 2.50 9.34
CA PHE A 51 -6.27 1.81 10.11
C PHE A 51 -4.97 1.66 9.32
N TYR A 52 -5.07 1.30 8.03
CA TYR A 52 -3.94 1.19 7.13
C TYR A 52 -3.20 2.53 6.98
N LEU A 53 -3.93 3.60 6.67
CA LEU A 53 -3.36 4.95 6.53
C LEU A 53 -2.84 5.49 7.85
N ALA A 54 -3.55 5.30 8.96
CA ALA A 54 -3.12 5.75 10.28
C ALA A 54 -1.81 5.07 10.67
N ARG A 55 -1.70 3.75 10.49
CA ARG A 55 -0.46 3.02 10.72
C ARG A 55 0.65 3.58 9.82
N ARG A 56 0.38 3.74 8.52
CA ARG A 56 1.36 4.28 7.55
C ARG A 56 1.88 5.66 7.94
N LEU A 57 0.96 6.57 8.28
CA LEU A 57 1.27 7.94 8.69
C LEU A 57 2.06 7.94 9.98
N LEU A 58 1.67 7.11 10.95
CA LEU A 58 2.37 7.00 12.23
C LEU A 58 3.80 6.47 12.05
N TRP A 59 4.01 5.50 11.17
CA TRP A 59 5.36 5.02 10.83
C TRP A 59 6.15 6.07 10.05
N SER A 60 5.54 6.67 9.03
CA SER A 60 6.19 7.64 8.13
C SER A 60 6.59 8.93 8.84
N PHE A 61 5.71 9.49 9.68
CA PHE A 61 5.96 10.76 10.39
C PHE A 61 6.44 10.57 11.82
N GLY A 62 6.23 9.41 12.45
CA GLY A 62 6.72 9.14 13.80
C GLY A 62 8.08 8.45 13.74
N PHE A 63 8.09 7.20 13.29
CA PHE A 63 9.28 6.36 13.41
C PHE A 63 10.47 6.85 12.57
N PHE A 64 10.30 7.05 11.26
CA PHE A 64 11.44 7.35 10.39
C PHE A 64 12.14 8.68 10.70
N PRO A 65 11.42 9.81 10.91
CA PRO A 65 12.07 11.07 11.23
C PRO A 65 12.77 11.02 12.59
N ILE A 66 12.15 10.42 13.62
CA ILE A 66 12.78 10.23 14.94
C ILE A 66 14.02 9.37 14.81
N PHE A 67 13.89 8.22 14.14
CA PHE A 67 14.98 7.29 13.96
C PHE A 67 16.16 7.96 13.25
N MET A 68 15.91 8.70 12.15
CA MET A 68 16.97 9.43 11.44
C MET A 68 17.60 10.54 12.27
N ALA A 69 16.78 11.32 13.00
CA ALA A 69 17.25 12.40 13.86
C ALA A 69 18.17 11.89 14.99
N PHE A 70 17.98 10.65 15.45
CA PHE A 70 18.87 10.02 16.42
C PHE A 70 20.03 9.25 15.78
N TRP A 71 19.75 8.49 14.73
CA TRP A 71 20.68 7.56 14.10
C TRP A 71 21.81 8.28 13.36
N ILE A 72 21.49 9.32 12.59
CA ILE A 72 22.52 10.06 11.84
C ILE A 72 23.57 10.64 12.81
N PRO A 73 23.19 11.40 13.86
CA PRO A 73 24.16 11.90 14.82
C PRO A 73 24.93 10.78 15.54
N LEU A 74 24.27 9.68 15.91
CA LEU A 74 24.91 8.56 16.58
C LEU A 74 25.98 7.90 15.70
N VAL A 75 25.72 7.74 14.40
CA VAL A 75 26.71 7.22 13.45
C VAL A 75 27.89 8.17 13.31
N LEU A 76 27.61 9.49 13.21
CA LEU A 76 28.66 10.51 13.14
C LEU A 76 29.50 10.57 14.42
N SER A 77 28.91 10.24 15.58
CA SER A 77 29.62 10.11 16.86
C SER A 77 30.30 8.75 17.04
N SER A 78 30.45 7.95 15.98
CA SER A 78 31.04 6.60 16.02
C SER A 78 30.36 5.68 17.05
N PHE A 79 29.03 5.78 17.16
CA PHE A 79 28.20 5.07 18.13
C PHE A 79 28.53 5.36 19.60
N ASN A 80 29.17 6.50 19.88
CA ASN A 80 29.41 6.96 21.25
C ASN A 80 28.30 7.92 21.70
N PRO A 81 27.42 7.51 22.64
CA PRO A 81 26.32 8.35 23.11
C PRO A 81 26.80 9.51 23.98
N VAL A 82 27.96 9.40 24.63
CA VAL A 82 28.51 10.47 25.45
C VAL A 82 28.96 11.62 24.57
N VAL A 83 29.71 11.32 23.50
CA VAL A 83 30.14 12.32 22.52
C VAL A 83 28.93 12.98 21.87
N LEU A 84 27.93 12.18 21.47
CA LEU A 84 26.68 12.70 20.92
C LEU A 84 26.00 13.71 21.85
N ALA A 85 25.89 13.39 23.15
CA ALA A 85 25.30 14.29 24.12
C ALA A 85 26.17 15.54 24.34
N SER A 86 27.49 15.39 24.42
CA SER A 86 28.43 16.51 24.54
C SER A 86 28.33 17.49 23.37
N ASP A 87 28.02 17.01 22.16
CA ASP A 87 27.83 17.86 20.97
C ASP A 87 26.42 18.48 20.93
N LEU A 88 25.38 17.75 21.35
CA LEU A 88 23.98 18.20 21.27
C LEU A 88 23.58 19.15 22.41
N ILE A 89 24.10 18.97 23.62
CA ILE A 89 23.74 19.78 24.79
C ILE A 89 24.02 21.28 24.56
N PRO A 90 25.21 21.69 24.07
CA PRO A 90 25.49 23.09 23.78
C PRO A 90 24.51 23.68 22.75
N LEU A 91 24.21 22.94 21.67
CA LEU A 91 23.25 23.38 20.65
C LEU A 91 21.86 23.62 21.23
N LEU A 92 21.42 22.75 22.15
CA LEU A 92 20.14 22.91 22.83
C LEU A 92 20.16 24.14 23.75
N GLN A 93 21.24 24.37 24.48
CA GLN A 93 21.40 25.55 25.34
C GLN A 93 21.40 26.83 24.51
N ASP A 94 22.13 26.87 23.40
CA ASP A 94 22.17 28.01 22.48
C ASP A 94 20.78 28.29 21.89
N PHE A 95 20.03 27.26 21.51
CA PHE A 95 18.65 27.40 21.06
C PHE A 95 17.74 27.97 22.15
N VAL A 96 17.78 27.43 23.37
CA VAL A 96 16.95 27.89 24.49
C VAL A 96 17.26 29.35 24.86
N ASN A 97 18.54 29.73 24.78
CA ASN A 97 18.99 31.08 25.08
C ASN A 97 18.84 32.06 23.90
N SER A 98 18.47 31.57 22.71
CA SER A 98 18.30 32.41 21.52
C SER A 98 17.05 33.28 21.58
N ASN A 99 17.00 34.30 20.73
CA ASN A 99 15.84 35.18 20.65
C ASN A 99 14.61 34.45 20.04
N PRO A 100 13.39 34.95 20.28
CA PRO A 100 12.18 34.30 19.78
C PRO A 100 12.13 34.14 18.25
N GLU A 101 12.76 35.04 17.50
CA GLU A 101 12.81 34.99 16.04
C GLU A 101 13.64 33.81 15.52
N VAL A 102 14.81 33.57 16.11
CA VAL A 102 15.67 32.43 15.82
C VAL A 102 15.01 31.14 16.26
N GLN A 103 14.34 31.13 17.42
CA GLN A 103 13.60 29.96 17.88
C GLN A 103 12.49 29.57 16.89
N ALA A 104 11.68 30.53 16.46
CA ALA A 104 10.60 30.29 15.50
C ALA A 104 11.14 29.79 14.15
N THR A 105 12.21 30.39 13.66
CA THR A 105 12.87 29.97 12.40
C THR A 105 13.44 28.56 12.51
N THR A 106 14.08 28.22 13.64
CA THR A 106 14.64 26.89 13.90
C THR A 106 13.54 25.83 13.98
N LEU A 107 12.46 26.10 14.72
CA LEU A 107 11.30 25.21 14.82
C LEU A 107 10.61 25.02 13.46
N SER A 108 10.47 26.08 12.68
CA SER A 108 9.93 26.01 11.32
C SER A 108 10.79 25.13 10.42
N THR A 109 12.11 25.36 10.43
CA THR A 109 13.06 24.55 9.66
C THR A 109 13.01 23.09 10.08
N PHE A 110 12.96 22.82 11.39
CA PHE A 110 12.84 21.47 11.94
C PHE A 110 11.53 20.80 11.51
N ALA A 111 10.40 21.50 11.60
CA ALA A 111 9.11 21.00 11.17
C ALA A 111 9.07 20.70 9.67
N ILE A 112 9.66 21.56 8.84
CA ILE A 112 9.78 21.35 7.39
C ILE A 112 10.67 20.15 7.09
N ALA A 113 11.82 20.02 7.74
CA ALA A 113 12.71 18.87 7.57
C ALA A 113 11.99 17.57 7.99
N TRP A 114 11.31 17.58 9.13
CA TRP A 114 10.52 16.45 9.63
C TRP A 114 9.41 16.05 8.65
N ALA A 115 8.65 17.03 8.16
CA ALA A 115 7.61 16.80 7.18
C ALA A 115 8.20 16.26 5.87
N SER A 116 9.32 16.81 5.40
CA SER A 116 9.99 16.39 4.16
C SER A 116 10.43 14.92 4.22
N VAL A 117 11.09 14.53 5.32
CA VAL A 117 11.47 13.13 5.56
C VAL A 117 10.23 12.25 5.66
N GLY A 118 9.21 12.68 6.42
CA GLY A 118 7.97 11.93 6.57
C GLY A 118 7.22 11.71 5.26
N PHE A 119 7.11 12.73 4.41
CA PHE A 119 6.49 12.63 3.08
C PHE A 119 7.29 11.74 2.14
N PHE A 120 8.63 11.83 2.17
CA PHE A 120 9.48 10.94 1.38
C PHE A 120 9.20 9.47 1.71
N PHE A 121 9.23 9.11 2.99
CA PHE A 121 8.92 7.74 3.42
C PHE A 121 7.46 7.36 3.18
N LEU A 122 6.51 8.28 3.32
CA LEU A 122 5.10 8.02 3.02
C LEU A 122 4.91 7.62 1.55
N ILE A 123 5.51 8.36 0.62
CA ILE A 123 5.43 8.08 -0.82
C ILE A 123 6.11 6.75 -1.12
N PHE A 124 7.32 6.53 -0.61
CA PHE A 124 8.05 5.28 -0.82
C PHE A 124 7.31 4.08 -0.27
N ASP A 125 6.80 4.18 0.94
CA ASP A 125 5.98 3.13 1.53
C ASP A 125 4.77 2.93 0.60
N PHE A 126 4.04 3.98 0.21
CA PHE A 126 2.88 3.94 -0.73
C PHE A 126 3.16 3.14 -2.01
N VAL A 127 4.33 3.34 -2.61
CA VAL A 127 4.76 2.64 -3.82
C VAL A 127 5.11 1.17 -3.55
N LEU A 128 5.82 0.87 -2.46
CA LEU A 128 6.30 -0.49 -2.17
C LEU A 128 5.19 -1.43 -1.67
N THR A 129 4.23 -0.91 -0.93
CA THR A 129 3.19 -1.72 -0.30
C THR A 129 1.82 -1.24 -0.74
N PRO A 130 1.35 -1.54 -1.96
CA PRO A 130 0.06 -1.06 -2.43
C PRO A 130 -1.08 -1.59 -1.56
N PHE A 131 -2.08 -0.73 -1.28
CA PHE A 131 -3.26 -1.13 -0.51
C PHE A 131 -4.08 -2.15 -1.29
N LYS A 132 -4.20 -3.37 -0.77
CA LYS A 132 -5.16 -4.35 -1.28
C LYS A 132 -6.54 -3.99 -0.77
N SER A 133 -7.46 -3.73 -1.69
CA SER A 133 -8.80 -3.30 -1.31
C SER A 133 -9.63 -4.50 -0.81
N PRO A 134 -10.37 -4.39 0.30
CA PRO A 134 -11.23 -5.47 0.78
C PRO A 134 -12.38 -5.81 -0.19
N TYR A 135 -12.72 -4.92 -1.12
CA TYR A 135 -13.67 -5.22 -2.20
C TYR A 135 -13.12 -6.27 -3.18
N GLU A 136 -11.81 -6.29 -3.41
CA GLU A 136 -11.19 -7.30 -4.27
C GLU A 136 -11.23 -8.67 -3.59
N TYR A 137 -10.99 -8.70 -2.28
CA TYR A 137 -11.07 -9.92 -1.49
C TYR A 137 -12.49 -10.52 -1.47
N GLU A 138 -13.52 -9.72 -1.19
CA GLU A 138 -14.91 -10.20 -1.19
C GLU A 138 -15.36 -10.67 -2.59
N ALA A 139 -14.97 -9.95 -3.64
CA ALA A 139 -15.23 -10.36 -5.01
C ALA A 139 -14.54 -11.68 -5.37
N ASP A 140 -13.29 -11.87 -4.98
CA ASP A 140 -12.53 -13.10 -5.26
C ASP A 140 -13.09 -14.31 -4.51
N VAL A 141 -13.55 -14.13 -3.26
CA VAL A 141 -14.22 -15.21 -2.49
C VAL A 141 -15.55 -15.60 -3.15
N TYR A 142 -16.36 -14.61 -3.54
CA TYR A 142 -17.62 -14.86 -4.24
C TYR A 142 -17.42 -15.55 -5.58
N MET A 143 -16.44 -15.11 -6.38
CA MET A 143 -16.17 -15.73 -7.69
C MET A 143 -15.68 -17.17 -7.54
N LYS A 144 -14.88 -17.50 -6.51
CA LYS A 144 -14.51 -18.90 -6.22
C LYS A 144 -15.71 -19.77 -5.89
N ALA A 145 -16.66 -19.27 -5.10
CA ALA A 145 -17.89 -20.00 -4.79
C ALA A 145 -18.77 -20.17 -6.05
N TRP A 146 -18.85 -19.14 -6.90
CA TRP A 146 -19.57 -19.18 -8.15
C TRP A 146 -18.96 -20.18 -9.14
N GLU A 147 -17.64 -20.20 -9.30
CA GLU A 147 -16.92 -21.17 -10.12
C GLU A 147 -17.19 -22.60 -9.65
N GLN A 148 -17.17 -22.85 -8.33
CA GLN A 148 -17.41 -24.17 -7.77
C GLN A 148 -18.83 -24.66 -8.03
N LEU A 149 -19.83 -23.80 -7.88
CA LEU A 149 -21.23 -24.10 -8.21
C LEU A 149 -21.47 -24.33 -9.71
N ASN A 150 -20.72 -23.63 -10.57
CA ASN A 150 -20.83 -23.76 -12.02
C ASN A 150 -20.05 -24.98 -12.54
N HIS A 151 -18.98 -25.38 -11.85
CA HIS A 151 -18.21 -26.60 -12.12
C HIS A 151 -18.98 -27.85 -11.68
N ASP A 152 -19.67 -27.81 -10.53
CA ASP A 152 -20.56 -28.88 -10.05
C ASP A 152 -21.80 -29.09 -10.96
N GLN A 153 -22.18 -28.07 -11.73
CA GLN A 153 -23.26 -28.16 -12.73
C GLN A 153 -22.83 -28.78 -14.07
N LEU A 154 -21.53 -28.91 -14.34
CA LEU A 154 -21.05 -29.66 -15.50
C LEU A 154 -20.96 -31.14 -15.09
N PRO A 155 -21.90 -32.01 -15.53
CA PRO A 155 -21.81 -33.43 -15.20
C PRO A 155 -20.47 -33.96 -15.68
N ALA A 156 -19.82 -34.73 -14.80
CA ALA A 156 -18.62 -35.48 -15.10
C ALA A 156 -18.78 -36.11 -16.48
N LYS A 157 -17.96 -35.63 -17.42
CA LYS A 157 -17.91 -36.08 -18.80
C LYS A 157 -17.71 -37.60 -18.78
N MET A 158 -18.81 -38.35 -18.99
CA MET A 158 -18.76 -39.78 -19.28
C MET A 158 -18.07 -39.99 -20.63
#